data_AF-A0A537IHS5-F1
#
_entry.id   AF-A0A537IHS5-F1
#
_cell.length_a   1.000
_cell.length_b   1.000
_cell.length_c   1.000
_cell.angle_alpha   90.00
_cell.angle_beta   90.00
_cell.angle_gamma   90.00
#
_symmetry.space_group_name_H-M   'P 1'
#
loop_
_entity.id
_entity.type
_entity.pdbx_description
1 polymer ?
#
loop_
_entity_poly.entity_id
_entity_poly.type
_entity_poly.pdbx_seq_one_letter_code
_entity_poly.pdbx_strand_id
1 'polypeptide(L)'
;MNCPRCGTPISTPPEREWNFQKYRVSRFRCNNGDKFNLYAGATKTFTIPRPSNFRGFCENCKTQNPDHAVYCKNCGTKLGL
;
A
#
# COMPACT_ATOMS: atom_id res chain seq x y z
N MET A 1 -10.25 -7.46 -0.77
CA MET A 1 -8.90 -6.89 -1.00
C MET A 1 -8.77 -5.68 -0.10
N ASN A 2 -7.57 -5.42 0.41
CA ASN A 2 -7.34 -4.37 1.41
C ASN A 2 -6.43 -3.29 0.84
N CYS A 3 -6.53 -2.08 1.38
CA CYS A 3 -5.63 -0.99 1.01
C CYS A 3 -4.18 -1.40 1.30
N PRO A 4 -3.25 -1.32 0.33
CA PRO A 4 -1.85 -1.67 0.56
C PRO A 4 -1.16 -0.71 1.55
N ARG A 5 -1.77 0.45 1.84
CA ARG A 5 -1.22 1.45 2.75
C ARG A 5 -1.67 1.27 4.20
N CYS A 6 -2.99 1.17 4.41
CA CYS A 6 -3.58 1.17 5.76
C CYS A 6 -4.30 -0.14 6.13
N GLY A 7 -4.34 -1.13 5.22
CA GLY A 7 -4.93 -2.44 5.50
C GLY A 7 -6.47 -2.47 5.59
N THR A 8 -7.14 -1.32 5.52
CA THR A 8 -8.62 -1.27 5.60
C THR A 8 -9.27 -1.84 4.33
N PRO A 9 -10.56 -2.25 4.41
CA PRO A 9 -11.32 -2.65 3.24
C PRO A 9 -11.37 -1.57 2.15
N ILE A 10 -11.60 -2.01 0.91
CA ILE A 10 -11.65 -1.17 -0.28
C ILE A 10 -13.07 -1.11 -0.85
N SER A 11 -13.37 -0.06 -1.60
CA SER A 11 -14.62 0.10 -2.33
C SER A 11 -14.70 -0.87 -3.51
N THR A 12 -15.88 -1.45 -3.73
CA THR A 12 -16.22 -2.19 -4.95
C THR A 12 -17.56 -1.69 -5.50
N PRO A 13 -17.70 -1.46 -6.82
CA PRO A 13 -16.72 -1.67 -7.89
C PRO A 13 -15.54 -0.66 -7.87
N PRO A 14 -14.47 -0.88 -8.65
CA PRO A 14 -13.39 0.10 -8.82
C PRO A 14 -13.91 1.45 -9.36
N GLU A 15 -13.32 2.55 -8.92
CA GLU A 15 -13.71 3.92 -9.34
C GLU A 15 -13.45 4.18 -10.82
N ARG A 16 -12.41 3.54 -11.37
CA ARG A 16 -11.99 3.69 -12.77
C ARG A 16 -11.14 2.51 -13.18
N GLU A 17 -11.23 2.15 -14.45
CA GLU A 17 -10.35 1.15 -15.04
C GLU A 17 -9.82 1.58 -16.41
N TRP A 18 -8.60 1.18 -16.75
CA TRP A 18 -7.98 1.45 -18.04
C TRP A 18 -6.93 0.39 -18.38
N ASN A 19 -6.45 0.38 -19.62
CA ASN A 19 -5.32 -0.45 -20.02
C ASN A 19 -4.04 0.40 -20.02
N PHE A 20 -2.97 -0.13 -19.43
CA PHE A 20 -1.64 0.48 -19.44
C PHE A 20 -0.62 -0.57 -19.83
N GLN A 21 -0.07 -0.45 -21.05
CA GLN A 21 0.76 -1.48 -21.66
C GLN A 21 0.03 -2.85 -21.60
N LYS A 22 0.69 -3.88 -21.07
CA LYS A 22 0.12 -5.24 -20.89
C LYS A 22 -0.72 -5.42 -19.62
N TYR A 23 -1.03 -4.34 -18.90
CA TYR A 23 -1.76 -4.40 -17.63
C TYR A 23 -3.16 -3.81 -17.77
N ARG A 24 -4.15 -4.52 -17.24
CA ARG A 24 -5.44 -3.96 -16.86
C ARG A 24 -5.27 -3.28 -15.50
N VAL A 25 -5.53 -1.98 -15.46
CA VAL A 25 -5.39 -1.18 -14.23
C VAL A 25 -6.76 -0.84 -13.69
N SER A 26 -6.99 -1.16 -12.42
CA SER A 26 -8.22 -0.83 -11.69
C SER A 26 -7.87 0.06 -10.50
N ARG A 27 -8.52 1.22 -10.40
CA ARG A 27 -8.34 2.18 -9.31
C ARG A 27 -9.37 1.95 -8.22
N PHE A 28 -8.89 1.82 -6.99
CA PHE A 28 -9.71 1.63 -5.81
C PHE A 28 -9.50 2.77 -4.82
N ARG A 29 -10.52 2.98 -3.99
CA ARG A 29 -10.46 3.84 -2.80
C ARG A 29 -10.73 2.97 -1.57
N CYS A 30 -10.02 3.23 -0.48
CA CYS A 30 -10.31 2.56 0.79
C CYS A 30 -11.23 3.40 1.69
N ASN A 31 -11.71 2.81 2.79
CA ASN A 31 -12.58 3.50 3.75
C ASN A 31 -11.90 4.73 4.38
N ASN A 32 -10.57 4.74 4.50
CA ASN A 32 -9.81 5.91 4.97
C ASN A 32 -9.59 6.98 3.88
N GLY A 33 -10.16 6.80 2.68
CA GLY A 33 -10.10 7.76 1.58
C GLY A 33 -8.85 7.65 0.69
N ASP A 34 -7.84 6.87 1.06
CA ASP A 34 -6.66 6.61 0.24
C ASP A 34 -7.05 5.94 -1.08
N LYS A 35 -6.37 6.35 -2.17
CA LYS A 35 -6.53 5.78 -3.50
C LYS A 35 -5.28 5.00 -3.91
N PHE A 36 -5.48 3.87 -4.57
CA PHE A 36 -4.39 3.06 -5.11
C PHE A 36 -4.82 2.36 -6.40
N ASN A 37 -3.83 1.93 -7.18
CA ASN A 37 -4.05 1.21 -8.42
C ASN A 37 -3.65 -0.26 -8.25
N LEU A 38 -4.47 -1.17 -8.77
CA LEU A 38 -4.15 -2.58 -8.97
C LEU A 38 -3.80 -2.79 -10.45
N TYR A 39 -2.62 -3.34 -10.72
CA TYR A 39 -2.16 -3.71 -12.05
C TYR A 39 -2.25 -5.22 -12.20
N ALA A 40 -3.16 -5.71 -13.03
CA ALA A 40 -3.31 -7.12 -13.35
C ALA A 40 -2.79 -7.39 -14.77
N GLY A 41 -1.81 -8.28 -14.89
CA GLY A 41 -1.30 -8.78 -16.18
C GLY A 41 -1.21 -10.29 -16.16
N ALA A 42 -0.91 -10.90 -17.30
CA ALA A 42 -0.92 -12.36 -17.46
C ALA A 42 -0.08 -13.14 -16.42
N THR A 43 1.04 -12.58 -15.99
CA THR A 43 1.98 -13.27 -15.08
C THR A 43 2.07 -12.67 -13.67
N LYS A 44 1.60 -11.44 -13.47
CA LYS A 44 1.72 -10.77 -12.17
C LYS A 44 0.58 -9.80 -11.93
N THR A 45 0.21 -9.73 -10.65
CA THR A 45 -0.74 -8.75 -10.12
C THR A 45 -0.07 -8.02 -8.96
N PHE A 46 -0.08 -6.69 -8.97
CA PHE A 46 0.54 -5.88 -7.92
C PHE A 46 -0.17 -4.54 -7.75
N THR A 47 0.01 -3.91 -6.59
CA THR A 47 -0.52 -2.57 -6.32
C THR A 47 0.60 -1.52 -6.31
N ILE A 48 0.21 -0.27 -6.58
CA ILE A 48 1.02 0.91 -6.27
C ILE A 48 0.19 1.82 -5.35
N PRO A 49 0.67 2.14 -4.12
CA PRO A 49 1.92 1.65 -3.53
C PRO A 49 1.91 0.13 -3.30
N ARG A 50 3.10 -0.47 -3.23
CA ARG A 50 3.23 -1.87 -2.80
C ARG A 50 2.84 -1.95 -1.32
N PRO A 51 2.29 -3.07 -0.84
CA PRO A 51 1.99 -3.22 0.57
C PRO A 51 3.26 -3.03 1.39
N SER A 52 3.30 -1.99 2.22
CA SER A 52 4.40 -1.83 3.16
C SER A 52 4.27 -2.91 4.23
N ASN A 53 5.26 -3.77 4.37
CA ASN A 53 5.34 -4.70 5.51
C ASN A 53 5.57 -3.98 6.85
N PHE A 54 5.52 -2.65 6.85
CA PHE A 54 5.76 -1.83 8.01
C PHE A 54 4.57 -1.87 8.98
N ARG A 55 4.66 -2.76 9.98
CA ARG A 55 3.62 -2.97 11.02
C ARG A 55 3.62 -1.90 12.12
N GLY A 56 4.15 -0.70 11.86
CA GLY A 56 4.30 0.34 12.87
C GLY A 56 5.42 0.10 13.88
N PHE A 57 6.20 -0.98 13.80
CA PHE A 57 7.31 -1.24 14.73
C PHE A 57 8.65 -1.27 14.00
N CYS A 58 9.62 -0.52 14.53
CA CYS A 58 10.99 -0.55 14.02
C CYS A 58 11.61 -1.92 14.26
N GLU A 59 12.10 -2.58 13.22
CA GLU A 59 12.72 -3.91 13.37
C GLU A 59 14.00 -3.86 14.21
N ASN A 60 14.72 -2.74 14.17
CA ASN A 60 15.99 -2.54 14.88
C ASN A 60 15.80 -2.31 16.39
N CYS A 61 14.98 -1.33 16.78
CA CYS A 61 14.84 -0.93 18.19
C CYS A 61 13.47 -1.20 18.80
N LYS A 62 12.57 -1.87 18.07
CA LYS A 62 11.19 -2.20 18.49
C LYS A 62 10.32 -1.01 18.89
N THR A 63 10.75 0.22 18.60
CA THR A 63 9.96 1.42 18.83
C THR A 63 8.72 1.42 17.95
N GLN A 64 7.57 1.71 18.53
CA GLN A 64 6.34 1.98 17.78
C GLN A 64 6.44 3.35 17.09
N ASN A 65 6.27 3.34 15.79
CA ASN A 65 6.22 4.50 14.91
C ASN A 65 4.84 4.57 14.25
N PRO A 66 4.40 5.77 13.85
CA PRO A 66 3.20 5.93 13.04
C PRO A 66 3.28 5.08 11.75
N ASP A 67 2.14 4.59 11.25
CA ASP A 67 2.07 3.78 10.02
C ASP A 67 2.66 4.48 8.78
N HIS A 68 2.75 5.82 8.81
CA HIS A 68 3.32 6.64 7.74
C HIS A 68 4.78 7.07 7.99
N ALA A 69 5.42 6.59 9.05
CA ALA A 69 6.80 6.95 9.36
C ALA A 69 7.79 6.30 8.39
N VAL A 70 8.61 7.11 7.72
CA VAL A 70 9.69 6.65 6.83
C VAL A 70 10.95 6.29 7.61
N TYR A 71 11.16 6.93 8.77
CA TYR A 71 12.32 6.73 9.65
C TYR A 71 11.86 6.50 11.08
N CYS A 72 12.60 5.68 11.82
CA CYS A 72 12.34 5.44 13.21
C CYS A 72 12.56 6.71 14.04
N LYS A 73 11.54 7.13 14.80
CA LYS A 73 11.58 8.30 15.68
C LYS A 73 12.62 8.19 16.80
N ASN A 74 13.07 6.97 17.10
CA ASN A 74 14.03 6.71 18.18
C ASN A 74 15.45 6.48 17.66
N CYS A 75 15.64 5.61 16.67
CA CYS A 75 16.98 5.21 16.22
C CYS A 75 17.35 5.67 14.80
N GLY A 76 16.46 6.37 14.09
CA GLY A 76 16.72 6.85 12.73
C GLY A 76 16.78 5.77 11.64
N THR A 77 16.65 4.48 11.98
CA THR A 77 16.60 3.40 10.99
C THR A 77 15.43 3.61 10.03
N LYS A 78 15.68 3.46 8.72
CA LYS A 78 14.64 3.51 7.70
C LYS A 78 13.63 2.39 7.94
N LEU A 79 12.36 2.78 8.07
CA LEU A 79 11.24 1.87 8.22
C LEU A 79 10.79 1.47 6.81
N GLY A 80 10.53 0.17 6.60
CA GLY A 80 10.50 -0.47 5.28
C GLY A 80 9.70 0.27 4.18
N LEU A 81 10.18 0.13 2.94
CA LEU A 81 9.51 0.55 1.69
C LEU A 81 8.70 -0.62 1.10
#